data_AF-A0A7W0IXW2-F1
#
_entry.id   AF-A0A7W0IXW2-F1
#
_cell.length_a   1.000
_cell.length_b   1.000
_cell.length_c   1.000
_cell.angle_alpha   90.00
_cell.angle_beta   90.00
_cell.angle_gamma   90.00
#
_symmetry.space_group_name_H-M   'P 1'
#
loop_
_entity.id
_entity.type
_entity.pdbx_description
1 polymer ?
#
loop_
_entity_poly.entity_id
_entity_poly.type
_entity_poly.pdbx_seq_one_letter_code
_entity_poly.pdbx_strand_id
1 'polypeptide(L)'
;MMLSEHSMKVSIREFVEQDRELCKQVLAELRDWFGIKSSNKTYISILGTIPTAVAVVDDEIIGFAALEQHNQDSIELHVIAVKKAYHNRGIGTKLINWAELGTGFDLAFLSAIIHANSFDQNQELVNAVK
;
A
#
# COMPACT_ATOMS: atom_id res chain seq x y z
N MET A 1 -14.04 32.86 11.77
CA MET A 1 -12.71 32.35 12.17
C MET A 1 -12.50 31.04 11.41
N MET A 2 -11.88 31.13 10.23
CA MET A 2 -11.64 29.94 9.38
C MET A 2 -10.52 29.13 10.03
N LEU A 3 -10.85 27.93 10.49
CA LEU A 3 -9.86 26.92 10.81
C LEU A 3 -9.22 26.51 9.48
N SER A 4 -7.97 26.92 9.29
CA SER A 4 -7.14 26.56 8.14
C SER A 4 -7.11 25.04 7.97
N GLU A 5 -7.64 24.57 6.85
CA GLU A 5 -7.47 23.21 6.33
C GLU A 5 -5.97 22.93 6.23
N HIS A 6 -5.42 22.24 7.23
CA HIS A 6 -4.06 21.73 7.15
C HIS A 6 -4.07 20.64 6.07
N SER A 7 -3.72 21.03 4.85
CA SER A 7 -3.53 20.10 3.74
C SER A 7 -2.30 19.25 4.05
N MET A 8 -2.51 18.11 4.71
CA MET A 8 -1.48 17.07 4.80
C MET A 8 -1.10 16.65 3.38
N LYS A 9 0.12 16.97 2.97
CA LYS A 9 0.62 16.68 1.64
C LYS A 9 1.24 15.28 1.63
N VAL A 10 0.47 14.29 1.21
CA VAL A 10 1.02 12.95 0.97
C VAL A 10 1.86 12.97 -0.31
N SER A 11 3.05 12.41 -0.26
CA SER A 11 3.93 12.20 -1.43
C SER A 11 4.12 10.71 -1.65
N ILE A 12 3.96 10.25 -2.89
CA ILE A 12 4.25 8.85 -3.25
C ILE A 12 5.58 8.82 -4.00
N ARG A 13 6.46 7.90 -3.62
CA ARG A 13 7.74 7.67 -4.29
C ARG A 13 8.09 6.20 -4.34
N GLU A 14 9.08 5.86 -5.15
CA GLU A 14 9.68 4.53 -5.16
C GLU A 14 10.28 4.20 -3.78
N PHE A 15 10.14 2.94 -3.40
CA PHE A 15 10.81 2.37 -2.24
C PHE A 15 12.34 2.38 -2.42
N VAL A 16 13.06 2.73 -1.36
CA VAL A 16 14.50 2.50 -1.26
C VAL A 16 14.80 1.61 -0.06
N GLU A 17 15.93 0.90 -0.07
CA GLU A 17 16.28 -0.07 0.97
C GLU A 17 16.22 0.51 2.41
N GLN A 18 16.50 1.80 2.56
CA GLN A 18 16.46 2.53 3.82
C GLN A 18 15.04 2.57 4.45
N ASP A 19 14.00 2.42 3.63
CA ASP A 19 12.61 2.44 4.04
C ASP A 19 12.17 1.11 4.68
N ARG A 20 12.91 0.02 4.47
CA ARG A 20 12.49 -1.34 4.83
C ARG A 20 12.11 -1.47 6.30
N GLU A 21 12.92 -0.91 7.19
CA GLU A 21 12.64 -0.96 8.64
C GLU A 21 11.46 -0.07 9.04
N LEU A 22 11.18 1.01 8.31
CA LEU A 22 10.00 1.85 8.53
C LEU A 22 8.73 1.13 8.03
N CYS A 23 8.75 0.51 6.85
CA CYS A 23 7.66 -0.32 6.33
C CYS A 23 7.33 -1.47 7.29
N LYS A 24 8.35 -2.09 7.89
CA LYS A 24 8.19 -3.12 8.92
C LYS A 24 7.52 -2.58 10.19
N GLN A 25 7.80 -1.35 10.60
CA GLN A 25 7.11 -0.70 11.71
C GLN A 25 5.64 -0.45 11.36
N VAL A 26 5.34 0.04 10.16
CA VAL A 26 3.95 0.21 9.67
C VAL A 26 3.18 -1.13 9.74
N LEU A 27 3.77 -2.24 9.27
CA LEU A 27 3.14 -3.56 9.40
C LEU A 27 3.01 -4.03 10.85
N ALA A 28 3.97 -3.70 11.72
CA ALA A 28 3.92 -4.08 13.13
C ALA A 28 2.83 -3.32 13.90
N GLU A 29 2.51 -2.08 13.51
CA GLU A 29 1.36 -1.32 14.02
C GLU A 29 0.03 -1.96 13.59
N LEU A 30 0.03 -2.67 12.45
CA LEU A 30 -1.12 -3.39 11.90
C LEU A 30 -1.20 -4.83 12.46
N ARG A 31 -0.89 -5.01 13.75
CA ARG A 31 -0.78 -6.30 14.46
C ARG A 31 -1.98 -7.26 14.32
N ASP A 32 -3.16 -6.74 14.01
CA ASP A 32 -4.40 -7.50 13.85
C ASP A 32 -4.67 -7.95 12.40
N TRP A 33 -3.90 -7.43 11.44
CA TRP A 33 -4.35 -7.30 10.06
C TRP A 33 -4.10 -8.53 9.19
N PHE A 34 -3.06 -9.30 9.52
CA PHE A 34 -2.62 -10.42 8.70
C PHE A 34 -2.80 -11.79 9.36
N GLY A 35 -3.23 -11.87 10.62
CA GLY A 35 -3.53 -13.13 11.34
C GLY A 35 -2.38 -14.16 11.45
N ILE A 36 -1.27 -13.96 10.72
CA ILE A 36 -0.19 -14.90 10.49
C ILE A 36 1.12 -14.09 10.53
N LYS A 37 1.78 -14.09 11.69
CA LYS A 37 3.09 -13.43 11.88
C LYS A 37 4.16 -13.88 10.87
N SER A 38 4.04 -15.09 10.31
CA SER A 38 4.96 -15.63 9.31
C SER A 38 4.94 -14.84 8.00
N SER A 39 3.82 -14.20 7.63
CA SER A 39 3.69 -13.48 6.37
C SER A 39 4.38 -12.10 6.39
N ASN A 40 4.50 -11.46 7.56
CA ASN A 40 5.12 -10.13 7.66
C ASN A 40 6.59 -10.14 7.20
N LYS A 41 7.34 -11.20 7.52
CA LYS A 41 8.73 -11.32 7.06
C LYS A 41 8.81 -11.46 5.54
N THR A 42 7.90 -12.25 4.95
CA THR A 42 7.80 -12.42 3.50
C THR A 42 7.45 -11.09 2.83
N TYR A 43 6.43 -10.38 3.31
CA TYR A 43 6.04 -9.06 2.77
C TYR A 43 7.15 -8.03 2.85
N ILE A 44 7.90 -8.02 3.96
CA ILE A 44 9.06 -7.14 4.05
C ILE A 44 10.18 -7.59 3.13
N SER A 45 10.42 -8.89 2.94
CA SER A 45 11.50 -9.38 2.09
C SER A 45 11.32 -9.06 0.60
N ILE A 46 10.07 -9.00 0.11
CA ILE A 46 9.78 -8.71 -1.30
C ILE A 46 9.87 -7.22 -1.64
N LEU A 47 9.95 -6.33 -0.64
CA LEU A 47 10.06 -4.90 -0.92
C LEU A 47 11.34 -4.61 -1.69
N GLY A 48 11.20 -3.87 -2.81
CA GLY A 48 12.29 -3.55 -3.72
C GLY A 48 12.73 -4.69 -4.64
N THR A 49 12.20 -5.92 -4.48
CA THR A 49 12.40 -6.99 -5.48
C THR A 49 11.35 -6.93 -6.59
N ILE A 50 10.20 -6.33 -6.28
CA ILE A 50 9.10 -6.03 -7.20
C ILE A 50 8.78 -4.52 -7.11
N PRO A 51 8.08 -3.93 -8.10
CA PRO A 51 7.63 -2.55 -8.04
C PRO A 51 6.97 -2.22 -6.70
N THR A 52 7.60 -1.32 -5.96
CA THR A 52 7.20 -0.99 -4.58
C THR A 52 7.14 0.52 -4.41
N ALA A 53 5.98 1.00 -3.97
CA ALA A 53 5.72 2.40 -3.67
C ALA A 53 5.68 2.62 -2.15
N VAL A 54 6.12 3.79 -1.69
CA VAL A 54 5.92 4.26 -0.31
C VAL A 54 5.18 5.59 -0.30
N ALA A 55 4.31 5.75 0.70
CA ALA A 55 3.57 6.96 0.98
C ALA A 55 4.22 7.68 2.16
N VAL A 56 4.58 8.94 1.93
CA VAL A 56 5.33 9.77 2.88
C VAL A 56 4.51 11.01 3.24
N VAL A 57 4.43 11.30 4.54
CA VAL A 57 3.85 12.53 5.10
C VAL A 57 4.84 13.09 6.11
N ASP A 58 5.22 14.36 5.96
CA ASP A 58 6.16 15.03 6.87
C ASP A 58 7.45 14.21 7.12
N ASP A 59 8.03 13.66 6.03
CA ASP A 59 9.21 12.78 6.02
C ASP A 59 9.03 11.40 6.71
N GLU A 60 7.82 11.07 7.16
CA GLU A 60 7.48 9.77 7.75
C GLU A 60 6.78 8.85 6.74
N ILE A 61 7.19 7.58 6.69
CA ILE A 61 6.47 6.56 5.93
C ILE A 61 5.19 6.18 6.67
N ILE A 62 4.07 6.55 6.06
CA ILE A 62 2.74 6.25 6.58
C ILE A 62 2.09 5.05 5.88
N GLY A 63 2.70 4.55 4.81
CA GLY A 63 2.21 3.39 4.08
C GLY A 63 3.10 2.98 2.92
N PHE A 64 2.83 1.81 2.35
CA PHE A 64 3.53 1.27 1.20
C PHE A 64 2.66 0.24 0.46
N ALA A 65 2.99 -0.03 -0.80
CA ALA A 65 2.40 -1.10 -1.57
C ALA A 65 3.45 -1.75 -2.46
N ALA A 66 3.40 -3.07 -2.58
CA ALA A 66 4.24 -3.84 -3.50
C ALA A 66 3.33 -4.62 -4.44
N LEU A 67 3.50 -4.39 -5.74
CA LEU A 67 2.70 -4.99 -6.80
C LEU A 67 3.62 -5.66 -7.80
N GLU A 68 3.21 -6.83 -8.28
CA GLU A 68 3.93 -7.57 -9.30
C GLU A 68 3.01 -7.84 -10.48
N GLN A 69 3.49 -7.58 -11.68
CA GLN A 69 2.79 -8.02 -12.88
C GLN A 69 3.02 -9.52 -13.06
N HIS A 70 1.97 -10.33 -12.93
CA HIS A 70 2.05 -11.76 -13.21
C HIS A 70 1.95 -12.06 -14.71
N ASN A 71 1.12 -11.31 -15.45
CA ASN A 71 0.90 -11.51 -16.89
C ASN A 71 0.54 -10.18 -17.60
N GLN A 72 0.38 -10.20 -18.92
CA GLN A 72 -0.06 -9.04 -19.73
C GLN A 72 -1.46 -8.50 -19.39
N ASP A 73 -2.21 -9.20 -18.53
CA ASP A 73 -3.59 -8.84 -18.18
C ASP A 73 -3.84 -8.79 -16.65
N SER A 74 -2.82 -9.03 -15.81
CA SER A 74 -3.03 -9.11 -14.36
C SER A 74 -1.87 -8.61 -13.53
N ILE A 75 -2.20 -7.75 -12.57
CA ILE A 75 -1.30 -7.29 -11.51
C ILE A 75 -1.73 -7.94 -10.20
N GLU A 76 -0.78 -8.56 -9.51
CA GLU A 76 -0.99 -9.10 -8.18
C GLU A 76 -0.50 -8.09 -7.14
N LEU A 77 -1.40 -7.74 -6.21
CA LEU A 77 -1.06 -6.96 -5.03
C LEU A 77 -0.52 -7.90 -3.95
N HIS A 78 0.80 -7.94 -3.80
CA HIS A 78 1.44 -8.77 -2.78
C HIS A 78 1.21 -8.21 -1.37
N VAL A 79 1.31 -6.89 -1.21
CA VAL A 79 1.06 -6.22 0.06
C VAL A 79 0.65 -4.77 -0.18
N ILE A 80 -0.34 -4.30 0.57
CA ILE A 80 -0.60 -2.88 0.79
C ILE A 80 -0.74 -2.66 2.29
N ALA A 81 -0.12 -1.60 2.79
CA ALA A 81 -0.24 -1.21 4.19
C ALA A 81 -0.24 0.29 4.34
N VAL A 82 -1.20 0.80 5.09
CA VAL A 82 -1.29 2.21 5.47
C VAL A 82 -1.57 2.25 6.97
N LYS A 83 -0.93 3.16 7.70
CA LYS A 83 -1.18 3.38 9.13
C LYS A 83 -2.66 3.74 9.34
N LYS A 84 -3.30 3.18 10.38
CA LYS A 84 -4.74 3.36 10.64
C LYS A 84 -5.18 4.82 10.75
N ALA A 85 -4.33 5.68 11.31
CA ALA A 85 -4.59 7.12 11.41
C ALA A 85 -4.80 7.82 10.05
N TYR A 86 -4.37 7.18 8.96
CA TYR A 86 -4.38 7.70 7.60
C TYR A 86 -5.28 6.91 6.64
N HIS A 87 -6.09 5.96 7.15
CA HIS A 87 -7.10 5.23 6.37
C HIS A 87 -8.24 6.16 5.90
N ASN A 88 -8.96 5.77 4.85
CA ASN A 88 -10.08 6.52 4.24
C ASN A 88 -9.68 7.92 3.75
N ARG A 89 -8.46 8.04 3.22
CA ARG A 89 -7.89 9.31 2.70
C ARG A 89 -7.37 9.16 1.27
N GLY A 90 -7.68 8.06 0.60
CA GLY A 90 -7.24 7.74 -0.77
C GLY A 90 -5.74 7.43 -0.90
N ILE A 91 -5.04 7.15 0.20
CA ILE A 91 -3.59 6.90 0.18
C ILE A 91 -3.29 5.55 -0.46
N GLY A 92 -4.07 4.52 -0.15
CA GLY A 92 -3.89 3.22 -0.80
C GLY A 92 -4.16 3.29 -2.30
N THR A 93 -5.18 4.02 -2.74
CA THR A 93 -5.39 4.31 -4.18
C THR A 93 -4.18 4.99 -4.80
N LYS A 94 -3.60 6.01 -4.15
CA LYS A 94 -2.41 6.70 -4.68
C LYS A 94 -1.19 5.77 -4.80
N LEU A 95 -1.02 4.85 -3.86
CA LEU A 95 0.04 3.83 -3.89
C LEU A 95 -0.14 2.85 -5.05
N ILE A 96 -1.37 2.36 -5.25
CA ILE A 96 -1.72 1.46 -6.35
C ILE A 96 -1.47 2.17 -7.68
N ASN A 97 -2.04 3.37 -7.86
CA ASN A 97 -1.89 4.19 -9.08
C ASN A 97 -0.42 4.43 -9.44
N TRP A 98 0.45 4.68 -8.46
CA TRP A 98 1.88 4.84 -8.71
C TRP A 98 2.50 3.57 -9.28
N ALA A 99 2.15 2.42 -8.71
CA ALA A 99 2.68 1.15 -9.15
C ALA A 99 2.19 0.77 -10.56
N GLU A 100 0.95 1.09 -10.94
CA GLU A 100 0.45 0.86 -12.31
C GLU A 100 1.17 1.72 -13.34
N LEU A 101 1.41 3.00 -13.02
CA LEU A 101 2.15 3.89 -13.90
C LEU A 101 3.58 3.36 -14.15
N GLY A 102 4.16 2.67 -13.18
CA GLY A 102 5.44 1.97 -13.31
C GLY A 102 5.38 0.69 -14.16
N THR A 103 4.23 0.00 -14.22
CA THR A 103 4.04 -1.24 -14.99
C THR A 103 3.49 -1.01 -16.40
N GLY A 104 3.01 0.20 -16.72
CA GLY A 104 2.44 0.54 -18.04
C GLY A 104 1.03 0.00 -18.27
N PHE A 105 0.29 -0.31 -17.19
CA PHE A 105 -1.09 -0.78 -17.26
C PHE A 105 -2.11 0.35 -17.09
N ASP A 106 -3.24 0.23 -17.79
CA ASP A 106 -4.43 1.05 -17.60
C ASP A 106 -5.44 0.26 -16.74
N LEU A 107 -5.55 0.56 -15.44
CA LEU A 107 -6.40 -0.21 -14.51
C LEU A 107 -7.83 0.32 -14.40
N ALA A 108 -8.44 0.70 -15.52
CA ALA A 108 -9.90 0.89 -15.59
C ALA A 108 -10.72 -0.37 -15.18
N PHE A 109 -10.07 -1.51 -14.86
CA PHE A 109 -10.67 -2.81 -14.58
C PHE A 109 -10.32 -3.45 -13.22
N LEU A 110 -9.76 -2.70 -12.26
CA LEU A 110 -9.30 -3.27 -10.99
C LEU A 110 -10.38 -3.60 -9.93
N SER A 111 -11.68 -3.55 -10.28
CA SER A 111 -12.72 -4.07 -9.39
C SER A 111 -12.78 -5.60 -9.35
N ALA A 112 -12.04 -6.31 -10.21
CA ALA A 112 -12.25 -7.75 -10.44
C ALA A 112 -11.04 -8.67 -10.14
N ILE A 113 -9.79 -8.19 -10.11
CA ILE A 113 -8.60 -9.06 -10.00
C ILE A 113 -7.64 -8.59 -8.89
N ILE A 114 -8.16 -8.20 -7.73
CA ILE A 114 -7.49 -8.60 -6.48
C ILE A 114 -8.07 -9.98 -6.24
N HIS A 115 -7.28 -11.06 -6.08
CA HIS A 115 -7.83 -12.39 -5.77
C HIS A 115 -8.77 -12.28 -4.55
N ALA A 116 -10.06 -12.16 -4.86
CA ALA A 116 -11.10 -11.57 -4.01
C ALA A 116 -11.65 -12.59 -3.01
N ASN A 117 -10.80 -13.47 -2.51
CA ASN A 117 -11.17 -14.35 -1.40
C ASN A 117 -10.75 -13.80 -0.04
N SER A 118 -9.92 -12.74 0.00
CA SER A 118 -9.46 -12.14 1.26
C SER A 118 -9.67 -10.63 1.37
N PHE A 119 -9.99 -9.93 0.27
CA PHE A 119 -10.22 -8.47 0.29
C PHE A 119 -11.61 -8.09 0.81
N ASP A 120 -12.67 -8.77 0.33
CA ASP A 120 -14.06 -8.47 0.71
C ASP A 120 -14.35 -8.85 2.18
N GLN A 121 -13.66 -9.87 2.69
CA GLN A 121 -13.81 -10.34 4.08
C GLN A 121 -12.97 -9.54 5.09
N ASN A 122 -12.04 -8.69 4.62
CA ASN A 122 -11.12 -7.93 5.50
C ASN A 122 -11.40 -6.43 5.37
N GLN A 123 -12.37 -5.97 6.14
CA GLN A 123 -12.82 -4.57 6.20
C GLN A 123 -11.68 -3.57 6.36
N GLU A 124 -10.60 -3.95 7.04
CA GLU A 124 -9.47 -3.07 7.23
C GLU A 124 -8.61 -2.94 5.96
N LEU A 125 -8.48 -3.98 5.11
CA LEU A 125 -7.85 -3.85 3.78
C LEU A 125 -8.65 -2.88 2.89
N VAL A 126 -9.97 -2.96 2.95
CA VAL A 126 -10.87 -2.00 2.27
C VAL A 126 -10.63 -0.57 2.76
N ASN A 127 -10.38 -0.37 4.06
CA ASN A 127 -10.12 0.95 4.65
C ASN A 127 -8.73 1.50 4.32
N ALA A 128 -7.73 0.65 4.08
CA ALA A 128 -6.40 1.09 3.69
C ALA A 128 -6.33 1.51 2.22
N VAL A 129 -7.16 0.92 1.36
CA VAL A 129 -7.28 1.30 -0.06
C VAL A 129 -8.05 2.62 -0.21
N LYS A 130 -9.17 2.76 0.51
CA LYS A 130 -10.02 3.96 0.51
C LYS A 130 -9.36 5.18 1.15
#